data_AF-A0A3A8ZBE0-F1
#
_entry.id   AF-A0A3A8ZBE0-F1
#
_cell.length_a   1.000
_cell.length_b   1.000
_cell.length_c   1.000
_cell.angle_alpha   90.00
_cell.angle_beta   90.00
_cell.angle_gamma   90.00
#
_symmetry.space_group_name_H-M   'P 1'
#
loop_
_entity.id
_entity.type
_entity.pdbx_description
1 polymer ?
#
loop_
_entity_poly.entity_id
_entity_poly.type
_entity_poly.pdbx_seq_one_letter_code
_entity_poly.pdbx_strand_id
1 'polypeptide(L)'
;MQGKSQWKMQEELEKALAVEYAKKYCIEHGLSIEKLQMQRFALSANECCFAQPSGVKPKGLTNDKETMPKVTLIIKFVDGQLQIEETEYTVQFLKGE
;
A
#
# COMPACT_ATOMS: atom_id res chain seq x y z
N MET A 1 -7.67 4.99 -26.33
CA MET A 1 -7.02 3.81 -25.71
C MET A 1 -5.59 4.08 -25.23
N GLN A 2 -4.84 5.04 -25.79
CA GLN A 2 -3.46 5.38 -25.37
C GLN A 2 -3.34 5.86 -23.91
N GLY A 3 -4.24 6.72 -23.42
CA GLY A 3 -4.14 7.27 -22.05
C GLY A 3 -4.29 6.23 -20.90
N LYS A 4 -5.02 5.13 -21.11
CA LYS A 4 -5.15 4.06 -20.10
C LYS A 4 -3.84 3.28 -19.89
N SER A 5 -3.00 3.20 -20.92
CA SER A 5 -1.70 2.52 -20.82
C SER A 5 -0.67 3.37 -20.10
N GLN A 6 -0.67 4.68 -20.35
CA GLN A 6 0.26 5.61 -19.70
C GLN A 6 -0.02 5.74 -18.21
N TRP A 7 -1.31 5.87 -17.83
CA TRP A 7 -1.72 5.88 -16.43
C TRP A 7 -1.25 4.63 -15.67
N LYS A 8 -1.51 3.43 -16.22
CA LYS A 8 -1.07 2.17 -15.60
C LYS A 8 0.45 2.09 -15.45
N MET A 9 1.19 2.52 -16.46
CA MET A 9 2.65 2.54 -16.39
C MET A 9 3.16 3.46 -15.28
N GLN A 10 2.54 4.63 -15.15
CA GLN A 10 2.87 5.59 -14.10
C GLN A 10 2.57 5.02 -12.70
N GLU A 11 1.39 4.44 -12.49
CA GLU A 11 0.99 3.82 -11.23
C GLU A 11 1.95 2.69 -10.81
N GLU A 12 2.36 1.83 -11.75
CA GLU A 12 3.33 0.78 -11.49
C GLU A 12 4.73 1.33 -11.17
N LEU A 13 5.16 2.41 -11.82
CA LEU A 13 6.43 3.06 -11.52
C LEU A 13 6.42 3.70 -10.12
N GLU A 14 5.36 4.41 -9.78
CA GLU A 14 5.16 5.02 -8.45
C GLU A 14 5.15 3.95 -7.36
N LYS A 15 4.43 2.85 -7.59
CA LYS A 15 4.41 1.69 -6.69
C LYS A 15 5.81 1.09 -6.52
N ALA A 16 6.56 0.88 -7.61
CA ALA A 16 7.90 0.32 -7.56
C ALA A 16 8.87 1.22 -6.74
N LEU A 17 8.79 2.53 -6.93
CA LEU A 17 9.56 3.51 -6.16
C LEU A 17 9.20 3.46 -4.66
N ALA A 18 7.91 3.41 -4.34
CA ALA A 18 7.43 3.30 -2.96
C ALA A 18 7.90 1.99 -2.29
N VAL A 19 7.89 0.87 -3.02
CA VAL A 19 8.40 -0.42 -2.52
C VAL A 19 9.89 -0.34 -2.26
N GLU A 20 10.68 0.21 -3.18
CA GLU A 20 12.13 0.33 -2.98
C GLU A 20 12.46 1.25 -1.81
N TYR A 21 11.71 2.34 -1.62
CA TYR A 21 11.84 3.22 -0.46
C TYR A 21 11.51 2.50 0.86
N ALA A 22 10.45 1.70 0.90
CA ALA A 22 10.02 0.97 2.09
C ALA A 22 10.90 -0.27 2.40
N LYS A 23 11.67 -0.76 1.43
CA LYS A 23 12.43 -2.02 1.50
C LYS A 23 13.32 -2.14 2.73
N LYS A 24 14.10 -1.09 3.03
CA LYS A 24 15.00 -1.08 4.19
C LYS A 24 14.22 -1.19 5.49
N TYR A 25 13.14 -0.42 5.62
CA TYR A 25 12.25 -0.47 6.78
C TYR A 25 11.65 -1.87 6.94
N CYS A 26 11.17 -2.48 5.85
CA CYS A 26 10.64 -3.83 5.89
C CYS A 26 11.66 -4.84 6.43
N ILE A 27 12.92 -4.78 5.95
CA ILE A 27 13.98 -5.68 6.42
C ILE A 27 14.26 -5.46 7.91
N GLU A 28 14.42 -4.21 8.34
CA GLU A 28 14.73 -3.86 9.73
C GLU A 28 13.61 -4.26 10.71
N HIS A 29 12.36 -4.29 10.24
CA HIS A 29 11.17 -4.62 11.03
C HIS A 29 10.66 -6.05 10.82
N GLY A 30 11.36 -6.89 10.06
CA GLY A 30 10.95 -8.28 9.81
C GLY A 30 9.65 -8.40 9.00
N LEU A 31 9.39 -7.44 8.11
CA LEU A 31 8.26 -7.42 7.18
C LEU A 31 8.67 -7.99 5.81
N SER A 32 7.74 -8.69 5.16
CA SER A 32 7.88 -9.26 3.83
C SER A 32 7.63 -8.22 2.75
N ILE A 33 8.69 -7.91 2.00
CA ILE A 33 8.63 -7.05 0.81
C ILE A 33 7.75 -7.68 -0.28
N GLU A 34 7.79 -9.01 -0.42
CA GLU A 34 6.95 -9.73 -1.39
C GLU A 34 5.46 -9.53 -1.08
N LYS A 35 5.06 -9.69 0.19
CA LYS A 35 3.67 -9.42 0.60
C LYS A 35 3.29 -7.95 0.36
N LEU A 36 4.19 -7.01 0.59
CA LEU A 36 3.97 -5.58 0.30
C LEU A 36 3.74 -5.33 -1.21
N GLN A 37 4.54 -5.95 -2.08
CA GLN A 37 4.40 -5.85 -3.53
C GLN A 37 3.07 -6.37 -4.06
N MET A 38 2.49 -7.38 -3.42
CA MET A 38 1.18 -7.94 -3.81
C MET A 38 -0.01 -7.07 -3.41
N GLN A 39 0.19 -6.07 -2.54
CA GLN A 39 -0.90 -5.19 -2.10
C GLN A 39 -1.28 -4.16 -3.17
N ARG A 40 -2.47 -3.59 -3.01
CA ARG A 40 -2.88 -2.42 -3.78
C ARG A 40 -2.04 -1.22 -3.36
N PHE A 41 -1.74 -0.36 -4.32
CA PHE A 41 -1.06 0.90 -4.09
C PHE A 41 -2.02 2.05 -4.39
N ALA A 42 -1.96 3.11 -3.58
CA ALA A 42 -2.66 4.34 -3.84
C ALA A 42 -1.76 5.52 -3.50
N LEU A 43 -1.71 6.50 -4.38
CA LEU A 43 -1.06 7.79 -4.16
C LEU A 43 -2.15 8.85 -4.04
N SER A 44 -2.09 9.66 -2.98
CA SER A 44 -3.03 10.76 -2.75
C SER A 44 -2.31 11.93 -2.11
N ALA A 45 -2.34 13.09 -2.78
CA ALA A 45 -1.72 14.32 -2.30
C ALA A 45 -0.25 14.15 -1.85
N ASN A 46 0.00 14.16 -0.54
CA ASN A 46 1.33 14.10 0.08
C ASN A 46 1.66 12.74 0.71
N GLU A 47 0.85 11.72 0.44
CA GLU A 47 1.06 10.37 0.96
C GLU A 47 0.76 9.30 -0.09
N CYS A 48 1.40 8.15 0.07
CA CYS A 48 0.98 6.93 -0.59
C CYS A 48 0.85 5.80 0.42
N CYS A 49 0.06 4.78 0.08
CA CYS A 49 -0.15 3.66 0.96
C CYS A 49 -0.25 2.34 0.21
N PHE A 50 0.06 1.28 0.95
CA PHE A 50 -0.18 -0.10 0.57
C PHE A 50 -1.40 -0.61 1.32
N ALA A 51 -2.30 -1.29 0.61
CA ALA A 51 -3.51 -1.84 1.21
C ALA A 51 -3.79 -3.28 0.80
N GLN A 52 -4.02 -4.13 1.80
CA GLN A 52 -4.46 -5.49 1.62
C GLN A 52 -5.94 -5.50 1.19
N PRO A 53 -6.30 -6.18 0.08
CA PRO A 53 -7.70 -6.39 -0.27
C PRO A 53 -8.46 -7.14 0.83
N SER A 54 -9.67 -6.71 1.16
CA SER A 54 -10.48 -7.29 2.25
C SER A 54 -10.87 -8.76 2.04
N GLY A 55 -10.94 -9.23 0.78
CA GLY A 55 -11.45 -10.56 0.43
C GLY A 55 -12.96 -10.73 0.64
N VAL A 56 -13.65 -9.74 1.21
CA VAL A 56 -15.10 -9.76 1.48
C VAL A 56 -15.86 -9.41 0.20
N LYS A 57 -16.86 -10.22 -0.15
CA LYS A 57 -17.74 -9.94 -1.29
C LYS A 57 -18.73 -8.81 -0.94
N PRO A 58 -18.91 -7.80 -1.81
CA PRO A 58 -19.84 -6.71 -1.57
C PRO A 58 -21.30 -7.19 -1.62
N LYS A 59 -22.12 -6.69 -0.69
CA LYS A 59 -23.56 -6.91 -0.55
C LYS A 59 -24.27 -5.55 -0.49
N GLY A 60 -24.10 -4.77 -1.56
CA GLY A 60 -24.54 -3.38 -1.60
C GLY A 60 -23.89 -2.55 -0.49
N LEU A 61 -24.59 -1.52 0.00
CA LEU A 61 -24.10 -0.66 1.08
C LEU A 61 -24.10 -1.33 2.47
N THR A 62 -24.69 -2.52 2.59
CA THR A 62 -24.89 -3.22 3.86
C THR A 62 -23.59 -3.62 4.54
N ASN A 63 -22.54 -3.87 3.76
CA ASN A 63 -21.23 -4.29 4.25
C ASN A 63 -20.07 -3.53 3.58
N ASP A 64 -20.32 -2.28 3.17
CA ASP A 64 -19.34 -1.48 2.43
C ASP A 64 -18.03 -1.33 3.21
N LYS A 65 -18.13 -1.07 4.53
CA LYS A 65 -16.98 -0.94 5.44
C LYS A 65 -16.12 -2.20 5.49
N GLU A 66 -16.74 -3.38 5.51
CA GLU A 66 -16.04 -4.66 5.56
C GLU A 66 -15.35 -4.97 4.23
N THR A 67 -15.83 -4.40 3.12
CA THR A 67 -15.22 -4.58 1.79
C THR A 67 -14.03 -3.66 1.56
N MET A 68 -13.86 -2.60 2.36
CA MET A 68 -12.76 -1.66 2.22
C MET A 68 -11.39 -2.34 2.39
N PRO A 69 -10.41 -2.06 1.51
CA PRO A 69 -9.04 -2.49 1.70
C PRO A 69 -8.49 -2.04 3.05
N LYS A 70 -7.63 -2.87 3.65
CA LYS A 70 -6.97 -2.58 4.92
C LYS A 70 -5.60 -2.00 4.63
N VAL A 71 -5.41 -0.72 4.94
CA VAL A 71 -4.11 -0.04 4.78
C VAL A 71 -3.11 -0.68 5.71
N THR A 72 -1.94 -1.07 5.21
CA THR A 72 -0.92 -1.79 5.98
C THR A 72 0.38 -1.02 6.14
N LEU A 73 0.68 -0.06 5.26
CA LEU A 73 1.88 0.76 5.38
C LEU A 73 1.64 2.07 4.64
N ILE A 74 1.99 3.19 5.25
CA ILE A 74 1.81 4.53 4.70
C ILE A 74 3.19 5.17 4.57
N ILE A 75 3.44 5.84 3.45
CA ILE A 75 4.59 6.71 3.25
C ILE A 75 4.05 8.12 3.11
N LYS A 76 4.44 9.02 4.00
CA LYS A 76 3.96 10.41 4.05
C LYS A 76 5.11 11.40 3.94
N PHE A 77 4.87 12.52 3.28
CA PHE A 77 5.79 13.65 3.26
C PHE A 77 5.45 14.62 4.39
N VAL A 78 6.32 14.70 5.39
CA VAL A 78 6.16 15.53 6.59
C VAL A 78 7.48 16.27 6.85
N ASP A 79 7.40 17.58 7.04
CA ASP A 79 8.55 18.45 7.37
C ASP A 79 9.75 18.31 6.41
N GLY A 80 9.48 18.18 5.12
CA GLY A 80 10.52 18.08 4.09
C GLY A 80 11.11 16.68 3.92
N GLN A 81 10.59 15.67 4.63
CA GLN A 81 11.11 14.30 4.62
C GLN A 81 9.99 13.29 4.39
N LEU A 82 10.35 12.17 3.75
CA LEU A 82 9.46 11.01 3.68
C LEU A 82 9.58 10.22 4.99
N GLN A 83 8.44 9.74 5.50
CA GLN A 83 8.34 8.93 6.71
C GLN A 83 7.45 7.72 6.45
N ILE A 84 7.80 6.59 7.05
CA ILE A 84 6.99 5.37 7.01
C ILE A 84 6.19 5.26 8.29
N GLU A 85 4.91 4.95 8.16
CA GLU A 85 4.00 4.71 9.26
C GLU A 85 3.34 3.33 9.13
N GLU A 86 3.38 2.58 10.23
CA GLU A 86 2.64 1.33 10.40
C GLU A 86 1.20 1.60 10.82
N THR A 87 0.31 0.68 10.47
CA THR A 87 -1.07 0.65 10.93
C THR A 87 -1.29 -0.59 11.81
N GLU A 88 -2.48 -0.72 12.38
CA GLU A 88 -2.87 -1.93 13.10
C GLU A 88 -2.83 -3.21 12.25
N TYR A 89 -2.75 -3.07 10.91
CA TYR A 89 -2.76 -4.19 9.97
C TYR A 89 -1.37 -4.56 9.42
N THR A 90 -0.32 -3.76 9.71
CA THR A 90 1.04 -4.00 9.19
C THR A 90 1.51 -5.39 9.53
N VAL A 91 1.64 -5.71 10.82
CA VAL A 91 2.18 -7.01 11.26
C VAL A 91 1.28 -8.16 10.81
N GLN A 92 -0.04 -7.98 10.85
CA GLN A 92 -0.99 -9.03 10.46
C GLN A 92 -0.78 -9.52 9.01
N PHE A 93 -0.53 -8.59 8.07
CA PHE A 93 -0.47 -8.94 6.65
C PHE A 93 0.95 -8.94 6.07
N LEU A 94 1.89 -8.24 6.71
CA LEU A 94 3.24 -8.07 6.19
C LEU A 94 4.30 -8.81 6.99
N LYS A 95 4.03 -9.39 8.17
CA LYS A 95 5.09 -10.11 8.90
C LYS A 95 5.75 -11.18 8.01
N GLY A 96 7.09 -11.21 8.01
CA GLY A 96 7.90 -12.25 7.38
C GLY A 96 7.62 -13.63 8.00
N GLU A 97 7.94 -14.68 7.26
CA GLU A 97 7.96 -16.04 7.83
C GLU A 97 9.16 -16.24 8.74
#